data_AF-A0A3D9SIT9-F1
#
_entry.id   AF-A0A3D9SIT9-F1
#
_cell.length_a   1.000
_cell.length_b   1.000
_cell.length_c   1.000
_cell.angle_alpha   90.00
_cell.angle_beta   90.00
_cell.angle_gamma   90.00
#
_symmetry.space_group_name_H-M   'P 1'
#
loop_
_entity.id
_entity.type
_entity.pdbx_description
1 polymer ?
#
loop_
_entity_poly.entity_id
_entity_poly.type
_entity_poly.pdbx_seq_one_letter_code
_entity_poly.pdbx_strand_id
1 'polypeptide(L)'
;MRTRPGLMACLAVTAIAYSVMHHIGFGLAWLGTVGGTRWVDWIDIGTPYAVLLPAAMALYAGDAGRATWALYLVGAITYVEGHGIHLAANSVGNDAPGEVAHLWDEVVGHYLWYAGVFLVFAALARVLLRTSVTPGTPAYLLAAITGVTVATNALEGGTALMCIGVAAAFLAWARRAGPGPGRLILAAAVPALVLLLAYGLWQRGFPQPTEIGLL
;
A
#
# COMPACT_ATOMS: atom_id res chain seq x y z
N MET A 1 6.23 -21.38 -19.71
CA MET A 1 4.86 -20.85 -19.47
C MET A 1 4.73 -19.53 -20.21
N ARG A 2 3.75 -19.38 -21.11
CA ARG A 2 3.42 -18.08 -21.70
C ARG A 2 2.51 -17.35 -20.71
N THR A 3 2.92 -16.17 -20.26
CA THR A 3 2.03 -15.26 -19.52
C THR A 3 0.84 -14.89 -20.39
N ARG A 4 -0.36 -14.81 -19.79
CA ARG A 4 -1.52 -14.29 -20.51
C ARG A 4 -1.29 -12.80 -20.82
N PRO A 5 -1.75 -12.31 -21.99
CA PRO A 5 -1.74 -10.87 -22.25
C PRO A 5 -2.49 -10.14 -21.12
N GLY A 6 -1.92 -9.04 -20.62
CA GLY A 6 -2.56 -8.19 -19.61
C GLY A 6 -1.90 -8.14 -18.23
N LEU A 7 -0.96 -9.03 -17.87
CA LEU A 7 -0.31 -9.00 -16.55
C LEU A 7 0.26 -7.61 -16.20
N MET A 8 1.04 -7.00 -17.09
CA MET A 8 1.61 -5.66 -16.87
C MET A 8 0.55 -4.57 -16.77
N ALA A 9 -0.54 -4.68 -17.52
CA ALA A 9 -1.65 -3.75 -17.43
C ALA A 9 -2.32 -3.86 -16.06
N CYS A 10 -2.59 -5.08 -15.57
CA CYS A 10 -3.15 -5.29 -14.24
C CYS A 10 -2.22 -4.79 -13.13
N LEU A 11 -0.90 -5.02 -13.24
CA LEU A 11 0.08 -4.47 -12.30
C LEU A 11 0.12 -2.94 -12.33
N ALA A 12 0.08 -2.34 -13.53
CA ALA A 12 0.04 -0.89 -13.67
C ALA A 12 -1.23 -0.30 -13.06
N VAL A 13 -2.40 -0.90 -13.33
CA VAL A 13 -3.69 -0.48 -12.74
C VAL A 13 -3.65 -0.65 -11.22
N THR A 14 -3.06 -1.73 -10.70
CA THR A 14 -2.89 -1.91 -9.24
C THR A 14 -2.04 -0.81 -8.63
N ALA A 15 -0.89 -0.50 -9.25
CA ALA A 15 0.01 0.56 -8.79
C ALA A 15 -0.66 1.95 -8.83
N ILE A 16 -1.40 2.25 -9.89
CA ILE A 16 -2.17 3.49 -10.03
C ILE A 16 -3.26 3.56 -8.95
N ALA A 17 -4.07 2.50 -8.82
CA ALA A 17 -5.13 2.45 -7.82
C ALA A 17 -4.58 2.65 -6.41
N TYR A 18 -3.50 1.96 -6.05
CA TYR A 18 -2.86 2.15 -4.74
C TYR A 18 -2.32 3.57 -4.56
N SER A 19 -1.61 4.10 -5.56
CA SER A 19 -0.98 5.41 -5.45
C SER A 19 -1.99 6.56 -5.37
N VAL A 20 -3.11 6.43 -6.07
CA VAL A 20 -4.17 7.45 -6.11
C VAL A 20 -5.09 7.33 -4.91
N MET A 21 -5.64 6.14 -4.64
CA MET A 21 -6.66 5.97 -3.62
C MET A 21 -6.14 6.27 -2.21
N HIS A 22 -4.86 6.04 -1.95
CA HIS A 22 -4.25 6.34 -0.64
C HIS A 22 -3.93 7.82 -0.44
N HIS A 23 -4.17 8.68 -1.43
CA HIS A 23 -3.98 10.14 -1.31
C HIS A 23 -5.28 10.91 -1.63
N ILE A 24 -6.27 10.25 -2.22
CA ILE A 24 -7.49 10.90 -2.68
C ILE A 24 -8.35 11.41 -1.52
N GLY A 25 -8.34 10.71 -0.36
CA GLY A 25 -9.08 11.13 0.83
C GLY A 25 -8.65 12.52 1.29
N PHE A 26 -7.34 12.77 1.36
CA PHE A 26 -6.79 14.10 1.65
C PHE A 26 -7.20 15.14 0.60
N GLY A 27 -7.05 14.80 -0.70
CA GLY A 27 -7.38 15.72 -1.80
C GLY A 27 -8.87 16.06 -1.93
N LEU A 28 -9.75 15.24 -1.37
CA LEU A 28 -11.21 15.41 -1.41
C LEU A 28 -11.82 15.78 -0.06
N ALA A 29 -11.00 16.05 0.97
CA ALA A 29 -11.46 16.43 2.29
C ALA A 29 -12.38 17.67 2.28
N TRP A 30 -12.18 18.58 1.32
CA TRP A 30 -12.98 19.79 1.12
C TRP A 30 -14.45 19.52 0.74
N LEU A 31 -14.79 18.31 0.30
CA LEU A 31 -16.18 17.92 -0.01
C LEU A 31 -17.07 17.83 1.24
N GLY A 32 -16.49 17.76 2.43
CA GLY A 32 -17.23 17.77 3.70
C GLY A 32 -18.09 16.53 3.93
N THR A 33 -19.26 16.74 4.54
CA THR A 33 -20.17 15.68 5.01
C THR A 33 -21.23 15.30 3.98
N VAL A 34 -21.59 14.02 3.93
CA VAL A 34 -22.74 13.48 3.19
C VAL A 34 -23.52 12.51 4.08
N GLY A 35 -24.79 12.85 4.37
CA GLY A 35 -25.58 12.12 5.36
C GLY A 35 -24.96 12.24 6.76
N GLY A 36 -24.83 11.12 7.47
CA GLY A 36 -24.24 11.07 8.82
C GLY A 36 -22.72 10.88 8.86
N THR A 37 -22.02 11.00 7.72
CA THR A 37 -20.57 10.70 7.61
C THR A 37 -19.91 11.65 6.59
N ARG A 38 -18.62 11.48 6.29
CA ARG A 38 -17.87 12.30 5.32
C ARG A 38 -17.78 11.63 3.95
N TRP A 39 -17.59 12.43 2.90
CA TRP A 39 -17.34 11.89 1.55
C TRP A 39 -16.09 11.01 1.49
N VAL A 40 -15.06 11.37 2.28
CA VAL A 40 -13.80 10.63 2.36
C VAL A 40 -14.04 9.20 2.86
N ASP A 41 -14.90 9.01 3.86
CA ASP A 41 -15.24 7.68 4.39
C ASP A 41 -15.80 6.75 3.30
N TRP A 42 -16.69 7.26 2.44
CA TRP A 42 -17.22 6.48 1.32
C TRP A 42 -16.15 6.06 0.31
N ILE A 43 -15.16 6.92 0.10
CA ILE A 43 -14.04 6.63 -0.80
C ILE A 43 -13.14 5.58 -0.17
N ASP A 44 -12.86 5.69 1.12
CA ASP A 44 -12.01 4.75 1.86
C ASP A 44 -12.62 3.34 1.93
N ILE A 45 -13.95 3.22 2.00
CA ILE A 45 -14.65 1.93 1.82
C ILE A 45 -14.30 1.30 0.46
N GLY A 46 -14.21 2.10 -0.60
CA GLY A 46 -13.91 1.65 -1.96
C GLY A 46 -12.42 1.37 -2.22
N THR A 47 -11.53 2.06 -1.50
CA THR A 47 -10.06 1.98 -1.64
C THR A 47 -9.51 0.55 -1.67
N PRO A 48 -9.80 -0.35 -0.72
CA PRO A 48 -9.22 -1.67 -0.74
C PRO A 48 -9.66 -2.47 -1.97
N TYR A 49 -10.92 -2.37 -2.39
CA TYR A 49 -11.42 -3.09 -3.56
C TYR A 49 -10.83 -2.59 -4.87
N ALA A 50 -10.64 -1.27 -5.01
CA ALA A 50 -10.00 -0.66 -6.16
C ALA A 50 -8.56 -1.16 -6.36
N VAL A 51 -7.84 -1.48 -5.28
CA VAL A 51 -6.50 -2.06 -5.32
C VAL A 51 -6.53 -3.59 -5.49
N LEU A 52 -7.42 -4.27 -4.78
CA LEU A 52 -7.44 -5.73 -4.70
C LEU A 52 -7.91 -6.41 -5.98
N LEU A 53 -8.91 -5.85 -6.68
CA LEU A 53 -9.42 -6.41 -7.93
C LEU A 53 -8.35 -6.49 -9.03
N PRO A 54 -7.64 -5.40 -9.39
CA PRO A 54 -6.57 -5.48 -10.37
C PRO A 54 -5.39 -6.34 -9.89
N ALA A 55 -5.12 -6.41 -8.58
CA ALA A 55 -4.12 -7.31 -8.04
C ALA A 55 -4.51 -8.79 -8.28
N ALA A 56 -5.77 -9.17 -7.99
CA ALA A 56 -6.27 -10.52 -8.30
C ALA A 56 -6.19 -10.83 -9.80
N MET A 57 -6.54 -9.87 -10.67
CA MET A 57 -6.40 -10.03 -12.11
C MET A 57 -4.94 -10.23 -12.53
N ALA A 58 -3.99 -9.55 -11.90
CA ALA A 58 -2.56 -9.77 -12.12
C ALA A 58 -2.14 -11.18 -11.68
N LEU A 59 -2.60 -11.66 -10.52
CA LEU A 59 -2.35 -13.03 -10.07
C LEU A 59 -2.89 -14.06 -11.07
N TYR A 60 -4.10 -13.84 -11.56
CA TYR A 60 -4.73 -14.70 -12.56
C TYR A 60 -3.99 -14.68 -13.91
N ALA A 61 -3.63 -13.50 -14.40
CA ALA A 61 -2.89 -13.33 -15.67
C ALA A 61 -1.47 -13.94 -15.63
N GLY A 62 -0.86 -13.93 -14.44
CA GLY A 62 0.45 -14.51 -14.17
C GLY A 62 0.44 -15.98 -13.74
N ASP A 63 -0.70 -16.67 -13.84
CA ASP A 63 -0.83 -18.10 -13.50
C ASP A 63 -0.36 -18.43 -12.06
N ALA A 64 -0.82 -17.61 -11.10
CA ALA A 64 -0.48 -17.77 -9.69
C ALA A 64 -0.93 -19.13 -9.15
N GLY A 65 -0.02 -19.81 -8.44
CA GLY A 65 -0.32 -21.08 -7.77
C GLY A 65 -1.12 -20.90 -6.49
N ARG A 66 -1.64 -22.01 -5.94
CA ARG A 66 -2.48 -22.03 -4.73
C ARG A 66 -1.88 -21.29 -3.53
N ALA A 67 -0.58 -21.48 -3.29
CA ALA A 67 0.12 -20.81 -2.18
C ALA A 67 0.17 -19.28 -2.35
N THR A 68 0.31 -18.78 -3.59
CA THR A 68 0.29 -17.35 -3.88
C THR A 68 -1.11 -16.77 -3.71
N TRP A 69 -2.15 -17.50 -4.13
CA TRP A 69 -3.53 -17.13 -3.88
C TRP A 69 -3.88 -17.11 -2.39
N ALA A 70 -3.43 -18.11 -1.61
CA ALA A 70 -3.62 -18.11 -0.17
C ALA A 70 -2.97 -16.89 0.50
N LEU A 71 -1.72 -16.57 0.11
CA LEU A 71 -1.03 -15.37 0.59
C LEU A 71 -1.80 -14.08 0.23
N TYR A 72 -2.29 -13.99 -1.01
CA TYR A 72 -3.12 -12.87 -1.45
C TYR A 72 -4.42 -12.79 -0.64
N LEU A 73 -5.12 -13.89 -0.40
CA LEU A 73 -6.39 -13.89 0.34
C LEU A 73 -6.18 -13.46 1.79
N VAL A 74 -5.13 -13.95 2.46
CA VAL A 74 -4.78 -13.50 3.81
C VAL A 74 -4.46 -12.00 3.79
N GLY A 75 -3.67 -11.55 2.82
CA GLY A 75 -3.36 -10.13 2.65
C GLY A 75 -4.61 -9.28 2.37
N ALA A 76 -5.49 -9.74 1.51
CA ALA A 76 -6.72 -9.07 1.11
C ALA A 76 -7.70 -8.93 2.28
N ILE A 77 -7.92 -10.00 3.05
CA ILE A 77 -8.76 -9.95 4.25
C ILE A 77 -8.15 -8.98 5.27
N THR A 78 -6.86 -9.13 5.59
CA THR A 78 -6.18 -8.25 6.56
C THR A 78 -6.23 -6.79 6.12
N TYR A 79 -6.10 -6.53 4.82
CA TYR A 79 -6.12 -5.18 4.24
C TYR A 79 -7.51 -4.54 4.29
N VAL A 80 -8.56 -5.30 3.94
CA VAL A 80 -9.96 -4.84 4.02
C VAL A 80 -10.37 -4.61 5.47
N GLU A 81 -10.04 -5.54 6.38
CA GLU A 81 -10.34 -5.39 7.81
C GLU A 81 -9.58 -4.21 8.42
N GLY A 82 -8.30 -4.02 8.07
CA GLY A 82 -7.52 -2.86 8.52
C GLY A 82 -8.14 -1.53 8.10
N HIS A 83 -8.55 -1.41 6.84
CA HIS A 83 -9.30 -0.23 6.34
C HIS A 83 -10.65 -0.07 7.03
N GLY A 84 -11.39 -1.15 7.22
CA GLY A 84 -12.69 -1.12 7.87
C GLY A 84 -12.61 -0.69 9.34
N ILE A 85 -11.60 -1.16 10.07
CA ILE A 85 -11.31 -0.76 11.45
C ILE A 85 -10.93 0.72 11.51
N HIS A 86 -9.99 1.15 10.65
CA HIS A 86 -9.58 2.55 10.53
C HIS A 86 -10.80 3.46 10.31
N LEU A 87 -11.60 3.15 9.30
CA LEU A 87 -12.79 3.92 8.94
C LEU A 87 -13.84 3.97 10.06
N ALA A 88 -14.15 2.82 10.67
CA ALA A 88 -15.13 2.75 11.75
C ALA A 88 -14.66 3.53 12.98
N ALA A 89 -13.37 3.41 13.33
CA ALA A 89 -12.77 4.12 14.45
C ALA A 89 -12.70 5.62 14.18
N ASN A 90 -12.37 6.04 12.96
CA ASN A 90 -12.37 7.45 12.55
C ASN A 90 -13.78 8.06 12.65
N SER A 91 -14.79 7.33 12.16
CA SER A 91 -16.20 7.75 12.24
C SER A 91 -16.65 7.92 13.70
N VAL A 92 -16.31 6.97 14.57
CA VAL A 92 -16.57 7.08 16.01
C VAL A 92 -15.78 8.23 16.63
N GLY A 93 -14.51 8.42 16.26
CA GLY A 93 -13.65 9.48 16.78
C GLY A 93 -14.12 10.89 16.40
N ASN A 94 -14.73 11.05 15.23
CA ASN A 94 -15.33 12.32 14.80
C ASN A 94 -16.56 12.71 15.64
N ASP A 95 -17.33 11.73 16.13
CA ASP A 95 -18.53 11.96 16.97
C ASP A 95 -18.20 11.98 18.47
N ALA A 96 -17.36 11.04 18.92
CA ALA A 96 -16.95 10.82 20.30
C ALA A 96 -15.42 10.64 20.39
N PRO A 97 -14.65 11.75 20.37
CA PRO A 97 -13.20 11.69 20.46
C PRO A 97 -12.73 10.99 21.73
N GLY A 98 -11.69 10.15 21.62
CA GLY A 98 -11.10 9.49 22.78
C GLY A 98 -9.95 8.55 22.43
N GLU A 99 -9.19 8.16 23.44
CA GLU A 99 -7.98 7.32 23.29
C GLU A 99 -8.27 5.96 22.65
N VAL A 100 -9.46 5.39 22.89
CA VAL A 100 -9.85 4.10 22.31
C VAL A 100 -10.10 4.24 20.80
N ALA A 101 -10.81 5.28 20.38
CA ALA A 101 -11.02 5.55 18.95
C ALA A 101 -9.67 5.78 18.26
N HIS A 102 -8.82 6.62 18.85
CA HIS A 102 -7.46 6.86 18.35
C HIS A 102 -6.62 5.57 18.27
N LEU A 103 -6.65 4.69 19.28
CA LEU A 103 -5.92 3.42 19.26
C LEU A 103 -6.33 2.55 18.06
N TRP A 104 -7.63 2.42 17.81
CA TRP A 104 -8.13 1.58 16.72
C TRP A 104 -7.93 2.23 15.35
N ASP A 105 -8.05 3.54 15.27
CA ASP A 105 -7.85 4.33 14.07
C ASP A 105 -6.36 4.38 13.68
N GLU A 106 -5.56 5.04 14.51
CA GLU A 106 -4.19 5.46 14.20
C GLU A 106 -3.16 4.35 14.38
N VAL A 107 -3.42 3.40 15.28
CA VAL A 107 -2.46 2.33 15.58
C VAL A 107 -2.91 1.03 14.93
N VAL A 108 -3.97 0.40 15.44
CA VAL A 108 -4.32 -0.96 15.03
C VAL A 108 -4.76 -1.00 13.56
N GLY A 109 -5.61 -0.06 13.15
CA GLY A 109 -6.09 0.08 11.76
C GLY A 109 -4.94 0.20 10.76
N HIS A 110 -4.03 1.16 10.97
CA HIS A 110 -2.85 1.33 10.11
C HIS A 110 -1.95 0.09 10.07
N TYR A 111 -1.60 -0.52 11.21
CA TYR A 111 -0.74 -1.71 11.21
C TYR A 111 -1.37 -2.88 10.44
N LEU A 112 -2.66 -3.14 10.62
CA LEU A 112 -3.38 -4.20 9.90
C LEU A 112 -3.49 -3.89 8.41
N TRP A 113 -3.89 -2.67 8.06
CA TRP A 113 -3.96 -2.20 6.68
C TRP A 113 -2.64 -2.45 5.97
N TYR A 114 -1.54 -1.89 6.47
CA TYR A 114 -0.25 -1.98 5.80
C TYR A 114 0.28 -3.41 5.77
N ALA A 115 0.12 -4.19 6.86
CA ALA A 115 0.46 -5.60 6.86
C ALA A 115 -0.28 -6.35 5.73
N GLY A 116 -1.58 -6.12 5.58
CA GLY A 116 -2.40 -6.71 4.53
C GLY A 116 -1.91 -6.37 3.12
N VAL A 117 -1.72 -5.08 2.81
CA VAL A 117 -1.27 -4.67 1.47
C VAL A 117 0.15 -5.15 1.16
N PHE A 118 1.04 -5.25 2.16
CA PHE A 118 2.37 -5.81 1.93
C PHE A 118 2.34 -7.32 1.65
N LEU A 119 1.41 -8.08 2.23
CA LEU A 119 1.18 -9.48 1.84
C LEU A 119 0.66 -9.59 0.40
N VAL A 120 -0.22 -8.67 -0.01
CA VAL A 120 -0.67 -8.56 -1.42
C VAL A 120 0.51 -8.27 -2.35
N PHE A 121 1.38 -7.32 -1.99
CA PHE A 121 2.58 -7.00 -2.77
C PHE A 121 3.55 -8.18 -2.81
N ALA A 122 3.70 -8.94 -1.72
CA ALA A 122 4.51 -10.15 -1.69
C ALA A 122 3.93 -11.23 -2.63
N ALA A 123 2.59 -11.38 -2.67
CA ALA A 123 1.95 -12.30 -3.61
C ALA A 123 2.20 -11.89 -5.07
N LEU A 124 2.10 -10.60 -5.40
CA LEU A 124 2.41 -10.05 -6.73
C LEU A 124 3.90 -10.25 -7.09
N ALA A 125 4.81 -10.02 -6.15
CA ALA A 125 6.25 -10.25 -6.34
C ALA A 125 6.56 -11.73 -6.63
N ARG A 126 5.85 -12.67 -5.99
CA ARG A 126 5.99 -14.11 -6.27
C ARG A 126 5.55 -14.48 -7.69
N VAL A 127 4.52 -13.80 -8.23
CA VAL A 127 4.10 -14.00 -9.61
C VAL A 127 5.21 -13.55 -10.56
N LEU A 128 5.81 -12.38 -10.33
CA LEU A 128 6.86 -11.84 -11.20
C LEU A 128 8.04 -12.80 -11.38
N LEU A 129 8.43 -13.56 -10.34
CA LEU A 129 9.50 -14.58 -10.42
C LEU A 129 9.24 -15.68 -11.46
N ARG A 130 7.98 -15.94 -11.79
CA ARG A 130 7.57 -17.04 -12.68
C ARG A 130 7.31 -16.55 -14.10
N THR A 131 7.51 -15.27 -14.36
CA THR A 131 7.14 -14.60 -15.61
C THR A 131 8.36 -14.00 -16.28
N SER A 132 8.46 -14.13 -17.61
CA SER A 132 9.55 -13.59 -18.42
C SER A 132 9.28 -12.16 -18.88
N VAL A 133 8.60 -11.36 -18.05
CA VAL A 133 8.18 -10.01 -18.45
C VAL A 133 9.31 -9.03 -18.25
N THR A 134 9.65 -8.29 -19.32
CA THR A 134 10.61 -7.18 -19.27
C THR A 134 9.84 -5.88 -19.02
N PRO A 135 10.00 -5.23 -17.85
CA PRO A 135 9.31 -3.99 -17.56
C PRO A 135 9.84 -2.86 -18.46
N GLY A 136 8.93 -2.10 -19.09
CA GLY A 136 9.27 -0.84 -19.76
C GLY A 136 9.41 0.31 -18.77
N THR A 137 9.90 1.47 -19.23
CA THR A 137 10.07 2.69 -18.42
C THR A 137 8.85 3.08 -17.58
N PRO A 138 7.60 3.05 -18.11
CA PRO A 138 6.43 3.40 -17.30
C PRO A 138 6.24 2.50 -16.07
N ALA A 139 6.63 1.22 -16.14
CA ALA A 139 6.49 0.31 -15.01
C ALA A 139 7.43 0.69 -13.86
N TYR A 140 8.66 1.11 -14.16
CA TYR A 140 9.60 1.60 -13.15
C TYR A 140 9.14 2.91 -12.51
N LEU A 141 8.55 3.81 -13.30
CA LEU A 141 7.97 5.05 -12.79
C LEU A 141 6.82 4.76 -11.82
N LEU A 142 5.88 3.89 -12.21
CA LEU A 142 4.77 3.48 -11.35
C LEU A 142 5.24 2.77 -10.07
N ALA A 143 6.28 1.93 -10.17
CA ALA A 143 6.90 1.31 -9.01
C ALA A 143 7.50 2.36 -8.06
N ALA A 144 8.23 3.34 -8.59
CA ALA A 144 8.78 4.43 -7.80
C ALA A 144 7.70 5.27 -7.12
N ILE A 145 6.65 5.64 -7.85
CA ILE A 145 5.48 6.34 -7.28
C ILE A 145 4.85 5.52 -6.15
N THR A 146 4.63 4.22 -6.37
CA THR A 146 4.11 3.32 -5.33
C THR A 146 5.00 3.33 -4.08
N GLY A 147 6.33 3.32 -4.26
CA GLY A 147 7.30 3.44 -3.18
C GLY A 147 7.20 4.76 -2.41
N VAL A 148 7.04 5.88 -3.12
CA VAL A 148 6.80 7.19 -2.51
C VAL A 148 5.49 7.19 -1.75
N THR A 149 4.40 6.69 -2.34
CA THR A 149 3.09 6.55 -1.69
C THR A 149 3.21 5.72 -0.41
N VAL A 150 3.92 4.60 -0.42
CA VAL A 150 4.16 3.80 0.80
C VAL A 150 4.85 4.63 1.87
N ALA A 151 5.89 5.39 1.52
CA ALA A 151 6.63 6.18 2.49
C ALA A 151 5.79 7.32 3.09
N THR A 152 5.08 8.09 2.26
CA THR A 152 4.25 9.21 2.75
C THR A 152 3.12 8.72 3.63
N ASN A 153 2.45 7.64 3.23
CA ASN A 153 1.42 6.97 4.03
C ASN A 153 1.98 6.43 5.34
N ALA A 154 3.16 5.80 5.33
CA ALA A 154 3.75 5.24 6.54
C ALA A 154 4.19 6.31 7.55
N LEU A 155 4.60 7.48 7.07
CA LEU A 155 4.91 8.63 7.93
C LEU A 155 3.65 9.19 8.57
N GLU A 156 2.61 9.41 7.76
CA GLU A 156 1.32 9.91 8.25
C GLU A 156 0.65 8.93 9.20
N GLY A 157 0.53 7.65 8.83
CA GLY A 157 -0.11 6.63 9.66
C GLY A 157 0.78 6.04 10.77
N GLY A 158 1.88 6.69 11.15
CA GLY A 158 2.72 6.27 12.29
C GLY A 158 3.38 4.88 12.18
N THR A 159 3.54 4.34 10.97
CA THR A 159 4.04 2.96 10.73
C THR A 159 5.41 2.92 10.03
N ALA A 160 6.15 4.03 10.05
CA ALA A 160 7.44 4.18 9.39
C ALA A 160 8.44 3.03 9.66
N LEU A 161 8.58 2.59 10.92
CA LEU A 161 9.51 1.53 11.28
C LEU A 161 9.15 0.17 10.66
N MET A 162 7.85 -0.17 10.63
CA MET A 162 7.38 -1.38 9.95
C MET A 162 7.66 -1.30 8.46
N CYS A 163 7.37 -0.16 7.83
CA CYS A 163 7.61 0.06 6.41
C CYS A 163 9.10 0.02 6.04
N ILE A 164 9.99 0.50 6.92
CA ILE A 164 11.45 0.30 6.78
C ILE A 164 11.78 -1.19 6.79
N GLY A 165 11.27 -1.95 7.77
CA GLY A 165 11.51 -3.38 7.88
C GLY A 165 11.04 -4.15 6.65
N VAL A 166 9.83 -3.85 6.17
CA VAL A 166 9.26 -4.47 4.97
C VAL A 166 10.04 -4.09 3.70
N ALA A 167 10.39 -2.81 3.53
CA ALA A 167 11.15 -2.38 2.37
C ALA A 167 12.57 -2.98 2.37
N ALA A 168 13.21 -3.14 3.53
CA ALA A 168 14.46 -3.87 3.67
C ALA A 168 14.32 -5.35 3.30
N ALA A 169 13.22 -6.00 3.70
CA ALA A 169 12.93 -7.37 3.29
C ALA A 169 12.73 -7.50 1.77
N PHE A 170 12.02 -6.56 1.14
CA PHE A 170 11.86 -6.50 -0.31
C PHE A 170 13.19 -6.22 -1.03
N LEU A 171 14.06 -5.36 -0.50
CA LEU A 171 15.42 -5.18 -1.04
C LEU A 171 16.23 -6.49 -0.98
N ALA A 172 16.21 -7.17 0.17
CA ALA A 172 16.93 -8.43 0.34
C ALA A 172 16.39 -9.52 -0.60
N TRP A 173 15.07 -9.57 -0.78
CA TRP A 173 14.42 -10.44 -1.75
C TRP A 173 14.80 -10.08 -3.18
N ALA A 174 14.78 -8.80 -3.55
CA ALA A 174 15.06 -8.32 -4.90
C ALA A 174 16.48 -8.67 -5.37
N ARG A 175 17.46 -8.66 -4.44
CA ARG A 175 18.83 -9.13 -4.71
C ARG A 175 18.87 -10.60 -5.11
N ARG A 176 18.00 -11.45 -4.54
CA ARG A 176 17.90 -12.88 -4.84
C ARG A 176 17.05 -13.18 -6.07
N ALA A 177 16.09 -12.31 -6.39
CA ALA A 177 15.15 -12.48 -7.50
C ALA A 177 15.78 -12.36 -8.91
N GLY A 178 17.00 -11.83 -9.01
CA GLY A 178 17.70 -11.67 -10.29
C GLY A 178 17.22 -10.48 -11.14
N PRO A 179 17.78 -10.31 -12.35
CA PRO A 179 17.46 -9.19 -13.23
C PRO A 179 16.01 -9.26 -13.73
N GLY A 180 15.33 -8.11 -13.79
CA GLY A 180 13.90 -8.01 -14.15
C GLY A 180 13.02 -7.81 -12.92
N PRO A 181 12.41 -8.88 -12.34
CA PRO A 181 11.56 -8.78 -11.14
C PRO A 181 12.24 -8.06 -9.98
N GLY A 182 13.51 -8.37 -9.72
CA GLY A 182 14.29 -7.72 -8.68
C GLY A 182 14.40 -6.21 -8.92
N ARG A 183 14.69 -5.77 -10.15
CA ARG A 183 14.82 -4.34 -10.49
C ARG A 183 13.51 -3.58 -10.30
N LEU A 184 12.37 -4.19 -10.64
CA LEU A 184 11.06 -3.55 -10.45
C LEU A 184 10.74 -3.36 -8.96
N ILE A 185 11.03 -4.36 -8.12
CA ILE A 185 10.88 -4.23 -6.67
C ILE A 185 11.88 -3.23 -6.09
N LEU A 186 13.13 -3.20 -6.55
CA LEU A 186 14.10 -2.17 -6.16
C LEU A 186 13.58 -0.76 -6.47
N ALA A 187 12.95 -0.58 -7.63
CA ALA A 187 12.41 0.72 -8.04
C ALA A 187 11.30 1.23 -7.10
N ALA A 188 10.58 0.35 -6.40
CA ALA A 188 9.62 0.75 -5.35
C ALA A 188 10.28 0.85 -3.97
N ALA A 189 11.08 -0.14 -3.57
CA ALA A 189 11.63 -0.22 -2.23
C ALA A 189 12.71 0.84 -1.94
N VAL A 190 13.52 1.21 -2.93
CA VAL A 190 14.58 2.22 -2.74
C VAL A 190 14.01 3.60 -2.45
N PRO A 191 13.09 4.18 -3.25
CA PRO A 191 12.48 5.46 -2.92
C PRO A 191 11.81 5.45 -1.54
N ALA A 192 11.08 4.37 -1.20
CA ALA A 192 10.43 4.24 0.09
C ALA A 192 11.44 4.33 1.25
N LEU A 193 12.52 3.54 1.19
CA LEU A 193 13.55 3.54 2.23
C LEU A 193 14.30 4.86 2.32
N VAL A 194 14.66 5.44 1.17
CA VAL A 194 15.38 6.72 1.14
C VAL A 194 14.55 7.80 1.82
N LEU A 195 13.25 7.91 1.49
CA LEU A 195 12.37 8.90 2.09
C LEU A 195 12.19 8.67 3.60
N LEU A 196 11.89 7.42 4.01
CA LEU A 196 11.69 7.10 5.42
C LEU A 196 12.95 7.36 6.24
N LEU A 197 14.12 6.91 5.79
CA LEU A 197 15.39 7.12 6.50
C LEU A 197 15.79 8.60 6.51
N ALA A 198 15.64 9.31 5.39
CA ALA A 198 15.95 10.73 5.33
C ALA A 198 15.06 11.54 6.27
N TYR A 199 13.75 11.26 6.28
CA TYR A 199 12.81 11.89 7.21
C TYR A 199 13.16 11.57 8.66
N GLY A 200 13.41 10.30 8.96
CA GLY A 200 13.80 9.82 10.29
C GLY A 200 15.04 10.52 10.85
N LEU A 201 16.05 10.70 10.00
CA LEU A 201 17.28 11.41 10.37
C LEU A 201 17.05 12.92 10.53
N TRP A 202 16.26 13.53 9.65
CA TRP A 202 15.96 14.96 9.69
C TRP A 202 15.15 15.35 10.94
N GLN A 203 14.10 14.59 11.25
CA GLN A 203 13.20 14.84 12.38
C GLN A 203 13.70 14.21 13.69
N ARG A 204 14.82 13.47 13.66
CA ARG A 204 15.36 12.71 14.81
C ARG A 204 14.33 11.76 15.43
N GLY A 205 13.48 11.18 14.58
CA GLY A 205 12.31 10.40 14.95
C GLY A 205 11.35 10.30 13.77
N PHE A 206 10.15 9.76 14.01
CA PHE A 206 9.11 9.63 12.99
C PHE A 206 7.80 10.28 13.47
N PRO A 207 7.79 11.59 13.78
CA PRO A 207 6.53 12.30 14.02
C PRO A 207 5.67 12.26 12.75
N GLN A 208 4.35 12.32 12.91
CA GLN A 208 3.49 12.42 11.73
C GLN A 208 3.69 13.82 11.09
N PRO A 209 3.76 13.93 9.75
CA PRO A 209 3.90 15.22 9.08
C PRO A 209 2.85 16.28 9.50
N THR A 210 1.59 15.87 9.72
CA THR A 210 0.51 16.75 10.20
C THR A 210 0.74 17.27 11.62
N GLU A 211 1.29 16.45 12.53
CA GLU A 211 1.62 16.87 13.91
C GLU A 211 2.64 18.01 13.96
N ILE A 212 3.48 18.14 12.93
CA ILE A 212 4.51 19.18 12.82
C ILE A 212 4.21 20.24 11.74
N GLY A 213 2.99 20.24 11.18
CA GLY A 213 2.51 21.25 10.24
C GLY A 213 3.14 21.21 8.84
N LEU A 214 3.58 20.04 8.38
CA LEU A 214 4.08 19.85 7.00
C LEU A 214 2.98 19.52 5.98
N LEU A 215 1.79 19.11 6.45
CA LEU A 215 0.58 18.82 5.68
C LEU A 215 -0.62 19.46 6.40
#